data_AF-A0A7C3FY17-F1
#
_entry.id   AF-A0A7C3FY17-F1
#
_cell.length_a   1.000
_cell.length_b   1.000
_cell.length_c   1.000
_cell.angle_alpha   90.00
_cell.angle_beta   90.00
_cell.angle_gamma   90.00
#
_symmetry.space_group_name_H-M   'P 1'
#
loop_
_entity.id
_entity.type
_entity.pdbx_description
1 polymer ?
#
loop_
_entity_poly.entity_id
_entity_poly.type
_entity_poly.pdbx_seq_one_letter_code
_entity_poly.pdbx_strand_id
1 'polypeptide(L)'
;MKVLGVMGSPRIGSNTDSLLDKALDGAREHNVDIEKLVIDKLKISPCKEYYGCKLTGECVIDDDMREIYPKLIEADCVIVASPIFFYGISAQLKAVIDRCQALWCRKHVLKQEMPNSNRNGALIAVGATKGKKLFNGVVLTIRYFFDAIGVKFADELLIRGVDNKGEINEHPEALTAAYELGKRLVVE
;
A
#
# COMPACT_ATOMS: atom_id res chain seq x y z
N MET A 1 -6.95 11.23 12.86
CA MET A 1 -6.77 10.57 11.56
C MET A 1 -5.50 9.76 11.60
N LYS A 2 -5.52 8.51 11.15
CA LYS A 2 -4.36 7.61 11.07
C LYS A 2 -3.98 7.34 9.62
N VAL A 3 -2.71 7.58 9.27
CA VAL A 3 -2.15 7.33 7.94
C VAL A 3 -1.19 6.15 8.02
N LEU A 4 -1.44 5.13 7.20
CA LEU A 4 -0.60 3.95 7.11
C LEU A 4 0.18 3.95 5.78
N GLY A 5 1.49 4.07 5.86
CA GLY A 5 2.40 3.80 4.75
C GLY A 5 2.74 2.33 4.66
N VAL A 6 2.46 1.69 3.52
CA VAL A 6 2.78 0.28 3.25
C VAL A 6 3.93 0.23 2.24
N MET A 7 5.13 -0.07 2.73
CA MET A 7 6.37 -0.05 1.96
C MET A 7 6.71 -1.44 1.43
N GLY A 8 6.55 -1.63 0.12
CA GLY A 8 6.76 -2.90 -0.59
C GLY A 8 8.15 -3.12 -1.17
N SER A 9 9.05 -2.13 -1.17
CA SER A 9 10.44 -2.35 -1.58
C SER A 9 11.18 -3.21 -0.54
N PRO A 10 12.05 -4.15 -0.95
CA PRO A 10 12.94 -4.83 -0.01
C PRO A 10 14.16 -3.97 0.38
N ARG A 11 14.33 -2.81 -0.26
CA ARG A 11 15.53 -1.96 -0.10
C ARG A 11 15.19 -0.70 0.71
N ILE A 12 15.76 -0.59 1.90
CA ILE A 12 15.75 0.68 2.67
C ILE A 12 16.64 1.72 1.97
N GLY A 13 16.17 2.96 1.92
CA GLY A 13 16.78 4.06 1.17
C GLY A 13 16.73 3.84 -0.35
N SER A 14 15.70 3.15 -0.84
CA SER A 14 15.44 3.00 -2.27
C SER A 14 14.54 4.11 -2.82
N ASN A 15 14.38 4.15 -4.14
CA ASN A 15 13.55 5.16 -4.79
C ASN A 15 12.10 5.16 -4.26
N THR A 16 11.50 3.97 -4.14
CA THR A 16 10.18 3.78 -3.56
C THR A 16 10.11 4.21 -2.09
N ASP A 17 11.17 3.92 -1.33
CA ASP A 17 11.26 4.24 0.09
C ASP A 17 11.30 5.77 0.32
N SER A 18 12.19 6.46 -0.41
CA SER A 18 12.29 7.92 -0.37
C SER A 18 10.98 8.62 -0.75
N LEU A 19 10.29 8.14 -1.79
CA LEU A 19 9.01 8.72 -2.21
C LEU A 19 7.91 8.48 -1.16
N LEU A 20 7.84 7.29 -0.57
CA LEU A 20 6.89 7.04 0.51
C LEU A 20 7.18 7.94 1.71
N ASP A 21 8.44 8.09 2.11
CA ASP A 21 8.81 8.98 3.21
C ASP A 21 8.40 10.42 2.93
N LYS A 22 8.60 10.91 1.70
CA LYS A 22 8.13 12.25 1.32
C LYS A 22 6.61 12.39 1.36
N ALA A 23 5.87 11.39 0.91
CA ALA A 23 4.41 11.43 1.03
C ALA A 23 3.96 11.43 2.50
N LEU A 24 4.59 10.62 3.35
CA LEU A 24 4.32 10.65 4.78
C LEU A 24 4.69 12.00 5.41
N ASP A 25 5.80 12.63 5.00
CA ASP A 25 6.15 13.99 5.43
C ASP A 25 5.03 15.00 5.12
N GLY A 26 4.47 14.96 3.90
CA GLY A 26 3.38 15.85 3.50
C GLY A 26 2.07 15.61 4.27
N ALA A 27 1.77 14.35 4.59
CA ALA A 27 0.65 14.03 5.45
C ALA A 27 0.82 14.58 6.89
N ARG A 28 2.06 14.56 7.44
CA ARG A 28 2.32 15.05 8.82
C ARG A 28 1.99 16.52 9.02
N GLU A 29 1.97 17.35 7.98
CA GLU A 29 1.60 18.77 8.09
C GLU A 29 0.22 18.98 8.76
N HIS A 30 -0.67 17.98 8.67
CA HIS A 30 -2.03 18.06 9.21
C HIS A 30 -2.17 17.43 10.61
N ASN A 31 -1.07 17.25 11.35
CA ASN A 31 -1.05 16.68 12.71
C ASN A 31 -1.77 15.31 12.80
N VAL A 32 -1.59 14.48 11.78
CA VAL A 32 -2.13 13.12 11.72
C VAL A 32 -1.16 12.11 12.35
N ASP A 33 -1.70 11.00 12.85
CA ASP A 33 -0.87 9.88 13.30
C ASP A 33 -0.34 9.13 12.07
N ILE A 34 0.96 8.80 12.07
CA ILE A 34 1.62 8.15 10.94
C ILE A 34 2.33 6.89 11.39
N GLU A 35 2.02 5.80 10.69
CA GLU A 35 2.73 4.55 10.81
C GLU A 35 3.26 4.08 9.45
N LYS A 36 4.50 3.58 9.42
CA LYS A 36 5.11 3.00 8.22
C LYS A 36 5.44 1.53 8.44
N LEU A 37 4.84 0.66 7.63
CA LEU A 37 5.15 -0.76 7.57
C LEU A 37 6.16 -1.05 6.48
N VAL A 38 7.28 -1.68 6.85
CA VAL A 38 8.28 -2.19 5.92
C VAL A 38 8.02 -3.68 5.74
N ILE A 39 7.33 -4.06 4.66
CA ILE A 39 6.82 -5.43 4.52
C ILE A 39 7.94 -6.47 4.46
N ASP A 40 9.09 -6.13 3.89
CA ASP A 40 10.25 -7.02 3.81
C ASP A 40 10.87 -7.36 5.19
N LYS A 41 10.56 -6.58 6.23
CA LYS A 41 10.98 -6.89 7.62
C LYS A 41 10.05 -7.87 8.33
N LEU A 42 8.92 -8.24 7.71
CA LEU A 42 7.89 -9.07 8.29
C LEU A 42 7.90 -10.46 7.66
N LYS A 43 7.61 -11.49 8.46
CA LYS A 43 7.50 -12.88 8.03
C LYS A 43 6.06 -13.14 7.65
N ILE A 44 5.78 -13.13 6.35
CA ILE A 44 4.44 -13.29 5.82
C ILE A 44 4.42 -14.43 4.84
N SER A 45 3.60 -15.44 5.14
CA SER A 45 3.32 -16.53 4.22
C SER A 45 2.28 -16.10 3.17
N PRO A 46 2.39 -16.58 1.93
CA PRO A 46 1.36 -16.35 0.92
C PRO A 46 0.02 -16.97 1.36
N CYS A 47 -1.08 -16.48 0.80
CA CYS A 47 -2.39 -17.10 0.99
C CYS A 47 -2.36 -18.56 0.48
N LYS A 48 -2.92 -19.48 1.26
CA LYS A 48 -3.00 -20.91 0.95
C LYS A 48 -4.41 -21.41 0.71
N GLU A 49 -5.37 -20.50 0.60
CA GLU A 49 -6.78 -20.84 0.37
C GLU A 49 -7.37 -21.83 1.39
N TYR A 50 -6.92 -21.77 2.64
CA TYR A 50 -7.52 -22.57 3.71
C TYR A 50 -8.95 -22.15 4.04
N TYR A 51 -9.36 -20.96 3.59
CA TYR A 51 -10.73 -20.44 3.69
C TYR A 51 -11.33 -20.35 5.10
N GLY A 52 -10.54 -20.47 6.17
CA GLY A 52 -11.03 -20.20 7.52
C GLY A 52 -11.65 -18.80 7.67
N CYS A 53 -11.15 -17.83 6.90
CA CYS A 53 -11.72 -16.48 6.85
C CYS A 53 -13.15 -16.41 6.30
N LYS A 54 -13.64 -17.42 5.57
CA LYS A 54 -15.06 -17.48 5.16
C LYS A 54 -15.99 -17.73 6.35
N LEU A 55 -15.47 -18.27 7.46
CA LEU A 55 -16.24 -18.58 8.66
C LEU A 55 -16.19 -17.43 9.67
N THR A 56 -15.00 -16.86 9.89
CA THR A 56 -14.78 -15.89 10.99
C THR A 56 -14.42 -14.48 10.51
N GLY A 57 -13.97 -14.32 9.27
CA GLY A 57 -13.38 -13.06 8.77
C GLY A 57 -11.89 -12.94 9.08
N GLU A 58 -11.31 -13.95 9.73
CA GLU A 58 -9.91 -13.96 10.16
C GLU A 58 -9.11 -15.03 9.44
N CYS A 59 -7.82 -14.77 9.20
CA CYS A 59 -6.94 -15.76 8.59
C CYS A 59 -6.44 -16.76 9.65
N VAL A 60 -6.47 -18.05 9.32
CA VAL A 60 -5.99 -19.13 10.20
C VAL A 60 -4.47 -19.30 10.21
N ILE A 61 -3.76 -18.68 9.25
CA ILE A 61 -2.29 -18.71 9.22
C ILE A 61 -1.77 -17.78 10.32
N ASP A 62 -0.93 -18.32 11.20
CA ASP A 62 -0.29 -17.61 12.31
C ASP A 62 1.06 -17.06 11.89
N ASP A 63 1.08 -15.78 11.51
CA ASP A 63 2.28 -15.02 11.13
C ASP A 63 2.05 -13.52 11.31
N ASP A 64 3.01 -12.70 10.88
CA ASP A 64 3.02 -11.24 11.14
C ASP A 64 1.84 -10.49 10.49
N MET A 65 1.03 -11.14 9.64
CA MET A 65 -0.24 -10.56 9.17
C MET A 65 -1.19 -10.21 10.31
N ARG A 66 -1.11 -10.92 11.46
CA ARG A 66 -1.91 -10.61 12.65
C ARG A 66 -1.70 -9.19 13.15
N GLU A 67 -0.50 -8.63 12.96
CA GLU A 67 -0.19 -7.24 13.31
C GLU A 67 -0.63 -6.24 12.22
N ILE A 68 -0.75 -6.69 10.97
CA ILE A 68 -1.08 -5.84 9.82
C ILE A 68 -2.59 -5.64 9.69
N TYR A 69 -3.40 -6.68 9.89
CA TYR A 69 -4.86 -6.58 9.77
C TYR A 69 -5.47 -5.43 10.59
N PRO A 70 -5.20 -5.27 11.91
CA PRO A 70 -5.77 -4.17 12.68
C PRO A 70 -5.33 -2.81 12.15
N LYS A 71 -4.06 -2.66 11.76
CA LYS A 71 -3.53 -1.40 11.18
C LYS A 71 -4.23 -1.04 9.88
N LEU A 72 -4.47 -2.03 9.01
CA LEU A 72 -5.23 -1.85 7.78
C LEU A 72 -6.70 -1.55 8.02
N ILE A 73 -7.29 -2.00 9.13
CA ILE A 73 -8.68 -1.72 9.49
C ILE A 73 -8.82 -0.31 10.07
N GLU A 74 -7.90 0.08 10.95
CA GLU A 74 -7.92 1.35 11.69
C GLU A 74 -7.48 2.57 10.87
N ALA A 75 -6.68 2.38 9.82
CA ALA A 75 -6.14 3.49 9.05
C ALA A 75 -7.22 4.24 8.26
N ASP A 76 -7.34 5.54 8.46
CA ASP A 76 -8.22 6.41 7.66
C ASP A 76 -7.65 6.63 6.25
N CYS A 77 -6.32 6.69 6.15
CA CYS A 77 -5.61 6.82 4.88
C CYS A 77 -4.56 5.71 4.71
N VAL A 78 -4.45 5.15 3.51
CA VAL A 78 -3.44 4.10 3.20
C VAL A 78 -2.62 4.49 1.97
N ILE A 79 -1.31 4.65 2.12
CA ILE A 79 -0.39 4.90 1.01
C ILE A 79 0.39 3.63 0.75
N VAL A 80 0.20 3.00 -0.41
CA VAL A 80 0.95 1.82 -0.83
C VAL A 80 2.07 2.23 -1.76
N ALA A 81 3.31 1.87 -1.44
CA ALA A 81 4.47 2.15 -2.27
C ALA A 81 5.17 0.86 -2.71
N SER A 82 5.39 0.67 -4.01
CA SER A 82 6.07 -0.53 -4.54
C SER A 82 7.01 -0.21 -5.69
N PRO A 83 8.17 -0.90 -5.79
CA PRO A 83 8.87 -1.02 -7.06
C PRO A 83 8.06 -1.89 -8.03
N ILE A 84 8.30 -1.74 -9.33
CA ILE A 84 7.74 -2.58 -10.37
C ILE A 84 8.69 -3.73 -10.69
N PHE A 85 8.28 -4.95 -10.34
CA PHE A 85 8.98 -6.19 -10.69
C PHE A 85 8.13 -6.93 -11.71
N PHE A 86 8.65 -7.09 -12.94
CA PHE A 86 7.95 -7.76 -14.04
C PHE A 86 6.50 -7.30 -14.24
N TYR A 87 6.26 -5.97 -14.26
CA TYR A 87 4.93 -5.34 -14.40
C TYR A 87 3.96 -5.59 -13.23
N GLY A 88 4.42 -6.22 -12.16
CA GLY A 88 3.73 -6.37 -10.89
C GLY A 88 4.36 -5.56 -9.77
N ILE A 89 3.70 -5.59 -8.62
CA ILE A 89 4.27 -5.15 -7.34
C ILE A 89 5.31 -6.16 -6.85
N SER A 90 6.03 -5.84 -5.78
CA SER A 90 6.92 -6.82 -5.14
C SER A 90 6.15 -8.04 -4.63
N ALA A 91 6.82 -9.20 -4.63
CA ALA A 91 6.22 -10.45 -4.15
C ALA A 91 5.84 -10.38 -2.66
N GLN A 92 6.65 -9.68 -1.86
CA GLN A 92 6.41 -9.42 -0.44
C GLN A 92 5.09 -8.66 -0.24
N LEU A 93 4.90 -7.56 -0.97
CA LEU A 93 3.66 -6.79 -0.90
C LEU A 93 2.48 -7.60 -1.44
N LYS A 94 2.68 -8.38 -2.51
CA LYS A 94 1.63 -9.24 -3.05
C LYS A 94 1.15 -10.29 -2.05
N ALA A 95 2.04 -10.84 -1.22
CA ALA A 95 1.65 -11.76 -0.15
C ALA A 95 0.70 -11.09 0.87
N VAL A 96 0.97 -9.83 1.26
CA VAL A 96 0.06 -9.05 2.12
C VAL A 96 -1.30 -8.86 1.46
N ILE A 97 -1.31 -8.42 0.20
CA ILE A 97 -2.55 -8.17 -0.56
C ILE A 97 -3.37 -9.45 -0.70
N ASP A 98 -2.74 -10.58 -1.03
CA ASP A 98 -3.43 -11.87 -1.17
C ASP A 98 -4.01 -12.36 0.15
N ARG A 99 -3.30 -12.10 1.26
CA ARG A 99 -3.78 -12.41 2.62
C ARG A 99 -4.92 -11.48 3.06
N CYS A 100 -5.14 -10.34 2.40
CA CYS A 100 -6.32 -9.51 2.62
C CYS A 100 -7.61 -10.09 2.04
N GLN A 101 -7.56 -11.29 1.43
CA GLN A 101 -8.73 -12.15 1.23
C GLN A 101 -9.56 -12.31 2.52
N ALA A 102 -8.93 -12.26 3.71
CA ALA A 102 -9.65 -12.27 4.97
C ALA A 102 -10.57 -11.06 5.15
N LEU A 103 -10.07 -9.85 4.85
CA LEU A 103 -10.85 -8.61 4.91
C LEU A 103 -11.92 -8.57 3.80
N TRP A 104 -11.61 -9.10 2.62
CA TRP A 104 -12.62 -9.29 1.58
C TRP A 104 -13.75 -10.21 2.05
N CYS A 105 -13.44 -11.37 2.66
CA CYS A 105 -14.45 -12.28 3.21
C CYS A 105 -15.27 -11.60 4.31
N ARG A 106 -14.63 -10.83 5.19
CA ARG A 106 -15.30 -10.04 6.21
C ARG A 106 -16.37 -9.12 5.61
N LYS A 107 -16.00 -8.34 4.59
CA LYS A 107 -16.89 -7.37 3.90
C LYS A 107 -17.97 -8.05 3.07
N HIS A 108 -17.60 -9.01 2.21
CA HIS A 108 -18.48 -9.51 1.14
C HIS A 108 -19.17 -10.84 1.45
N VAL A 109 -18.53 -11.72 2.22
CA VAL A 109 -19.10 -13.04 2.58
C VAL A 109 -19.90 -12.92 3.87
N LEU A 110 -19.26 -12.37 4.91
CA LEU A 110 -19.84 -12.26 6.24
C LEU A 110 -20.67 -10.98 6.44
N LYS A 111 -20.57 -10.02 5.52
CA LYS A 111 -21.27 -8.73 5.58
C LYS A 111 -21.04 -7.99 6.90
N GLN A 112 -19.85 -8.16 7.49
CA GLN A 112 -19.47 -7.45 8.69
C GLN A 112 -19.05 -6.02 8.32
N GLU A 113 -19.44 -5.06 9.14
CA GLU A 113 -19.09 -3.66 8.91
C GLU A 113 -17.57 -3.45 9.00
N MET A 114 -17.06 -2.68 8.04
CA MET A 114 -15.72 -2.12 8.07
C MET A 114 -15.81 -0.74 8.73
N PRO A 115 -14.89 -0.38 9.63
CA PRO A 115 -14.90 0.93 10.27
C PRO A 115 -14.65 2.04 9.24
N ASN A 116 -15.31 3.18 9.45
CA ASN A 116 -15.28 4.43 8.67
C ASN A 116 -15.60 4.26 7.18
N SER A 117 -16.67 4.91 6.69
CA SER A 117 -17.05 4.88 5.27
C SER A 117 -16.17 5.74 4.36
N ASN A 118 -15.37 6.64 4.94
CA ASN A 118 -14.63 7.68 4.22
C ASN A 118 -13.12 7.47 4.39
N ARG A 119 -12.61 6.39 3.78
CA ARG A 119 -11.18 6.04 3.85
C ARG A 119 -10.54 6.18 2.48
N ASN A 120 -9.41 6.88 2.41
CA ASN A 120 -8.75 7.22 1.15
C ASN A 120 -7.41 6.49 1.00
N GLY A 121 -7.09 6.10 -0.22
CA GLY A 121 -5.87 5.36 -0.52
C GLY A 121 -5.14 5.91 -1.72
N ALA A 122 -3.81 5.84 -1.68
CA ALA A 122 -2.96 6.26 -2.78
C ALA A 122 -1.89 5.23 -3.13
N LEU A 123 -1.45 5.23 -4.39
CA LEU A 123 -0.40 4.37 -4.90
C LEU A 123 0.85 5.18 -5.26
N ILE A 124 2.03 4.74 -4.84
CA ILE A 124 3.32 5.18 -5.35
C ILE A 124 4.00 3.99 -6.04
N ALA A 125 4.24 4.08 -7.34
CA ALA A 125 4.88 3.01 -8.11
C ALA A 125 6.12 3.50 -8.84
N VAL A 126 7.22 2.75 -8.75
CA VAL A 126 8.50 3.11 -9.37
C VAL A 126 9.01 2.00 -10.27
N GLY A 127 9.31 2.28 -11.53
CA GLY A 127 9.85 1.28 -12.46
C GLY A 127 10.97 1.83 -13.35
N ALA A 128 11.96 0.99 -13.62
CA ALA A 128 13.13 1.33 -14.43
C ALA A 128 12.81 1.54 -15.92
N THR A 129 11.79 0.86 -16.44
CA THR A 129 11.50 0.88 -17.89
C THR A 129 10.56 2.01 -18.30
N LYS A 130 10.46 2.27 -19.61
CA LYS A 130 9.60 3.32 -20.19
C LYS A 130 8.38 2.77 -20.94
N GLY A 131 8.06 1.48 -20.77
CA GLY A 131 6.98 0.82 -21.52
C GLY A 131 5.60 1.40 -21.19
N LYS A 132 4.79 1.73 -22.20
CA LYS A 132 3.50 2.45 -22.01
C LYS A 132 2.59 1.84 -20.94
N LYS A 133 2.52 0.50 -20.87
CA LYS A 133 1.64 -0.26 -19.96
C LYS A 133 2.27 -0.63 -18.61
N LEU A 134 3.45 -0.10 -18.27
CA LEU A 134 4.25 -0.51 -17.10
C LEU A 134 3.47 -0.63 -15.79
N PHE A 135 2.50 0.26 -15.56
CA PHE A 135 1.76 0.34 -14.29
C PHE A 135 0.37 -0.27 -14.35
N ASN A 136 -0.13 -0.67 -15.53
CA ASN A 136 -1.53 -1.06 -15.68
C ASN A 136 -1.89 -2.22 -14.73
N GLY A 137 -1.04 -3.25 -14.65
CA GLY A 137 -1.27 -4.40 -13.76
C GLY A 137 -1.25 -4.02 -12.28
N VAL A 138 -0.35 -3.13 -11.88
CA VAL A 138 -0.24 -2.66 -10.50
C VAL A 138 -1.41 -1.78 -10.10
N VAL A 139 -1.82 -0.82 -10.94
CA VAL A 139 -2.97 0.04 -10.67
C VAL A 139 -4.24 -0.80 -10.50
N LEU A 140 -4.47 -1.79 -11.37
CA LEU A 140 -5.62 -2.70 -11.24
C LEU A 140 -5.58 -3.51 -9.94
N THR A 141 -4.40 -4.04 -9.58
CA THR A 141 -4.20 -4.80 -8.35
C THR A 141 -4.50 -3.96 -7.12
N ILE A 142 -4.01 -2.72 -7.07
CA ILE A 142 -4.19 -1.82 -5.92
C ILE A 142 -5.63 -1.33 -5.81
N ARG A 143 -6.30 -1.04 -6.93
CA ARG A 143 -7.73 -0.69 -6.91
C ARG A 143 -8.58 -1.80 -6.29
N TYR A 144 -8.34 -3.05 -6.69
CA TYR A 144 -9.08 -4.19 -6.13
C TYR A 144 -8.72 -4.45 -4.67
N PHE A 145 -7.43 -4.32 -4.31
CA PHE A 145 -6.99 -4.39 -2.93
C PHE A 145 -7.69 -3.35 -2.04
N PHE A 146 -7.74 -2.09 -2.47
CA PHE A 146 -8.42 -1.02 -1.75
C PHE A 146 -9.92 -1.29 -1.59
N ASP A 147 -10.62 -1.76 -2.63
CA ASP A 147 -12.01 -2.18 -2.47
C ASP A 147 -12.18 -3.28 -1.41
N ALA A 148 -11.32 -4.31 -1.44
CA ALA A 148 -11.35 -5.42 -0.50
C ALA A 148 -11.19 -4.98 0.97
N ILE A 149 -10.45 -3.89 1.22
CA ILE A 149 -10.24 -3.35 2.57
C ILE A 149 -11.11 -2.13 2.89
N GLY A 150 -12.05 -1.76 2.01
CA GLY A 150 -12.96 -0.62 2.24
C GLY A 150 -12.29 0.75 2.11
N VAL A 151 -11.29 0.87 1.24
CA VAL A 151 -10.56 2.11 0.95
C VAL A 151 -10.89 2.57 -0.47
N LYS A 152 -11.13 3.87 -0.66
CA LYS A 152 -11.32 4.51 -1.96
C LYS A 152 -9.96 4.81 -2.58
N PHE A 153 -9.74 4.39 -3.83
CA PHE A 153 -8.56 4.80 -4.59
C PHE A 153 -8.69 6.28 -4.97
N ALA A 154 -7.92 7.15 -4.31
CA ALA A 154 -8.01 8.60 -4.42
C ALA A 154 -6.93 9.20 -5.33
N ASP A 155 -5.68 8.74 -5.22
CA ASP A 155 -4.54 9.35 -5.93
C ASP A 155 -3.46 8.33 -6.32
N GLU A 156 -2.56 8.69 -7.24
CA GLU A 156 -1.42 7.89 -7.63
C GLU A 156 -0.21 8.73 -8.10
N LEU A 157 0.99 8.24 -7.80
CA LEU A 157 2.25 8.75 -8.32
C LEU A 157 3.02 7.63 -9.01
N LEU A 158 3.21 7.75 -10.32
CA LEU A 158 3.76 6.71 -11.17
C LEU A 158 5.07 7.17 -11.82
N ILE A 159 6.20 6.69 -11.31
CA ILE A 159 7.55 7.11 -11.71
C ILE A 159 8.22 6.07 -12.63
N ARG A 160 8.61 6.51 -13.83
CA ARG A 160 9.24 5.68 -14.86
C ARG A 160 10.70 6.09 -15.05
N GLY A 161 11.54 5.16 -15.47
CA GLY A 161 12.90 5.47 -15.90
C GLY A 161 13.91 5.64 -14.78
N VAL A 162 13.60 5.16 -13.57
CA VAL A 162 14.50 5.25 -12.41
C VAL A 162 14.91 3.83 -12.00
N ASP A 163 16.22 3.54 -12.01
CA ASP A 163 16.75 2.19 -11.85
C ASP A 163 17.72 2.09 -10.67
N ASN A 164 18.70 3.01 -10.62
CA ASN A 164 19.72 3.01 -9.60
C ASN A 164 19.13 3.33 -8.24
N LYS A 165 19.67 2.71 -7.19
CA LYS A 165 19.19 2.93 -5.82
C LYS A 165 19.44 4.39 -5.43
N GLY A 166 18.38 5.11 -5.06
CA GLY A 166 18.47 6.48 -4.57
C GLY A 166 18.53 7.53 -5.68
N GLU A 167 18.51 7.12 -6.95
CA GLU A 167 18.45 8.00 -8.12
C GLU A 167 17.26 8.97 -8.04
N ILE A 168 16.16 8.58 -7.41
CA ILE A 168 15.01 9.48 -7.23
C ILE A 168 15.34 10.77 -6.48
N ASN A 169 16.41 10.79 -5.69
CA ASN A 169 16.81 11.99 -4.95
C ASN A 169 17.35 13.10 -5.88
N GLU A 170 17.69 12.75 -7.13
CA GLU A 170 18.08 13.68 -8.18
C GLU A 170 16.86 14.29 -8.91
N HIS A 171 15.64 13.85 -8.56
CA HIS A 171 14.36 14.27 -9.16
C HIS A 171 13.51 15.07 -8.15
N PRO A 172 13.81 16.36 -7.92
CA PRO A 172 13.08 17.18 -6.95
C PRO A 172 11.58 17.29 -7.26
N GLU A 173 11.20 17.24 -8.53
CA GLU A 173 9.80 17.22 -8.97
C GLU A 173 9.06 15.98 -8.49
N ALA A 174 9.71 14.81 -8.48
CA ALA A 174 9.10 13.57 -8.02
C ALA A 174 8.94 13.54 -6.50
N LEU A 175 9.95 14.05 -5.77
CA LEU A 175 9.88 14.20 -4.32
C LEU A 175 8.78 15.19 -3.90
N THR A 176 8.66 16.31 -4.61
CA THR A 176 7.60 17.30 -4.38
C THR A 176 6.22 16.71 -4.69
N ALA A 177 6.08 15.99 -5.81
CA ALA A 177 4.81 15.33 -6.14
C ALA A 177 4.40 14.30 -5.09
N ALA A 178 5.35 13.53 -4.53
CA ALA A 178 5.08 12.60 -3.45
C ALA A 178 4.60 13.31 -2.18
N TYR A 179 5.28 14.40 -1.80
CA TYR A 179 4.88 15.25 -0.67
C TYR A 179 3.44 15.74 -0.81
N GLU A 180 3.13 16.35 -1.95
CA GLU A 180 1.80 16.91 -2.22
C GLU A 180 0.72 15.82 -2.30
N LEU A 181 1.04 14.62 -2.78
CA LEU A 181 0.12 13.47 -2.75
C LEU A 181 -0.28 13.12 -1.32
N GLY A 182 0.69 13.00 -0.41
CA GLY A 182 0.39 12.70 1.00
C GLY A 182 -0.40 13.82 1.68
N LYS A 183 -0.08 15.07 1.35
CA LYS A 183 -0.79 16.26 1.84
C LYS A 183 -2.26 16.27 1.42
N ARG A 184 -2.57 16.02 0.14
CA ARG A 184 -3.95 15.97 -0.36
C ARG A 184 -4.76 14.84 0.25
N LEU A 185 -4.13 13.67 0.45
CA LEU A 185 -4.82 12.46 0.89
C LEU A 185 -5.51 12.59 2.26
N VAL A 186 -5.01 13.49 3.12
CA VAL A 186 -5.52 13.71 4.49
C VAL A 186 -6.50 14.89 4.61
N VAL A 187 -6.74 15.62 3.52
CA VAL A 187 -7.63 16.80 3.48
C VAL A 187 -8.97 16.47 2.82
N GLU A 188 -8.99 15.49 1.91
CA GLU A 188 -10.18 15.00 1.20
C GLU A 188 -10.96 13.95 1.99
#